data_AF-A0A445G499-F1
#
_entry.id   AF-A0A445G499-F1
#
_cell.length_a   1.000
_cell.length_b   1.000
_cell.length_c   1.000
_cell.angle_alpha   90.00
_cell.angle_beta   90.00
_cell.angle_gamma   90.00
#
_symmetry.space_group_name_H-M   'P 1'
#
loop_
_entity.id
_entity.type
_entity.pdbx_description
1 polymer ?
#
loop_
_entity_poly.entity_id
_entity_poly.type
_entity_poly.pdbx_seq_one_letter_code
_entity_poly.pdbx_strand_id
1 'polypeptide(L)'
;MRSSSIRSFTIFTLFLIAILPHGHATTPTSKLRLKPLSSPFSTALETLQKQLGYTFKSIDLLRRAMTHASFSEENNKAFAILGASVIETSVSFHLLSRDVDLSSKELNRRLSQITNVDSSCAVDGTRLGLHKVVRVSPKTNSSAPAVVCGAFRAIFGAVAIDTGKSDDAGNVFWNLHGGGDLGVAVAL
;
A
#
# COMPACT_ATOMS: atom_id res chain seq x y z
N MET A 1 30.16 -21.74 45.59
CA MET A 1 30.70 -20.78 44.60
C MET A 1 32.14 -20.50 44.99
N ARG A 2 33.20 -20.65 44.20
CA ARG A 2 33.43 -21.18 42.86
C ARG A 2 34.94 -21.48 42.84
N SER A 3 35.33 -22.73 42.58
CA SER A 3 36.71 -23.15 42.34
C SER A 3 37.14 -22.69 40.95
N SER A 4 38.38 -22.25 40.77
CA SER A 4 39.02 -22.17 39.45
C SER A 4 40.54 -22.30 39.59
N SER A 5 41.01 -23.47 39.15
CA SER A 5 42.35 -24.00 39.25
C SER A 5 43.06 -23.92 37.89
N ILE A 6 44.36 -23.62 37.95
CA ILE A 6 45.48 -24.07 37.10
C ILE A 6 45.41 -23.80 35.58
N ARG A 7 46.36 -22.97 35.12
CA ARG A 7 46.84 -22.88 33.74
C ARG A 7 47.88 -23.99 33.51
N SER A 8 47.75 -24.77 32.44
CA SER A 8 48.79 -25.69 31.98
C SER A 8 49.11 -25.51 30.50
N PHE A 9 50.41 -25.63 30.25
CA PHE A 9 51.22 -25.50 29.04
C PHE A 9 51.12 -26.72 28.11
N THR A 10 51.32 -26.55 26.79
CA THR A 10 52.04 -27.39 25.77
C THR A 10 51.41 -27.23 24.37
N ILE A 11 52.07 -26.72 23.32
CA ILE A 11 53.19 -27.21 22.45
C ILE A 11 52.72 -27.98 21.18
N PHE A 12 53.14 -27.48 20.02
CA PHE A 12 53.42 -28.10 18.69
C PHE A 12 52.30 -28.76 17.87
N THR A 13 52.12 -28.33 16.61
CA THR A 13 52.62 -29.04 15.42
C THR A 13 52.23 -28.31 14.11
N LEU A 14 53.23 -28.10 13.25
CA LEU A 14 53.09 -27.68 11.86
C LEU A 14 52.51 -28.84 11.03
N PHE A 15 51.47 -28.57 10.23
CA PHE A 15 51.07 -29.43 9.12
C PHE A 15 51.23 -28.67 7.80
N LEU A 16 52.31 -29.00 7.08
CA LEU A 16 52.48 -28.71 5.66
C LEU A 16 51.71 -29.77 4.87
N ILE A 17 50.64 -29.37 4.17
CA ILE A 17 49.98 -30.21 3.16
C ILE A 17 50.17 -29.53 1.80
N ALA A 18 50.87 -30.23 0.92
CA ALA A 18 51.12 -29.86 -0.46
C ALA A 18 49.80 -29.82 -1.26
N ILE A 19 49.54 -28.72 -1.96
CA ILE A 19 48.38 -28.58 -2.85
C ILE A 19 48.83 -28.87 -4.28
N LEU A 20 48.37 -30.00 -4.83
CA LEU A 20 48.39 -30.33 -6.26
C LEU A 20 47.28 -29.54 -6.98
N PRO A 21 47.53 -28.96 -8.17
CA PRO A 21 46.50 -28.25 -8.91
C PRO A 21 45.61 -29.25 -9.67
N HIS A 22 44.36 -29.44 -9.21
CA HIS A 22 43.33 -30.09 -10.00
C HIS A 22 42.63 -29.06 -10.90
N GLY A 23 42.89 -29.15 -12.20
CA GLY A 23 42.22 -28.37 -13.23
C GLY A 23 40.71 -28.56 -13.16
N HIS A 24 39.99 -27.48 -12.89
CA HIS A 24 38.54 -27.45 -13.02
C HIS A 24 38.18 -26.86 -14.37
N ALA A 25 37.52 -27.68 -15.19
CA ALA A 25 36.90 -27.27 -16.44
C ALA A 25 35.86 -26.17 -16.16
N THR A 26 36.12 -24.97 -16.66
CA THR A 26 35.16 -23.87 -16.64
C THR A 26 34.16 -24.04 -17.78
N THR A 27 32.99 -24.60 -17.49
CA THR A 27 31.81 -24.43 -18.35
C THR A 27 31.26 -23.01 -18.14
N PRO A 28 31.11 -22.18 -19.18
CA PRO A 28 30.47 -20.89 -19.03
C PRO A 28 28.95 -21.11 -18.94
N THR A 29 28.42 -21.19 -17.73
CA THR A 29 26.98 -21.07 -17.53
C THR A 29 26.60 -19.61 -17.73
N SER A 30 26.13 -19.32 -18.95
CA SER A 30 25.38 -18.12 -19.27
C SER A 30 24.25 -17.95 -18.23
N LYS A 31 24.44 -17.02 -17.28
CA LYS A 31 23.36 -16.51 -16.43
C LYS A 31 22.38 -15.77 -17.33
N LEU A 32 21.45 -16.51 -17.92
CA LEU A 32 20.25 -15.94 -18.51
C LEU A 32 19.48 -15.31 -17.36
N ARG A 33 19.62 -13.99 -17.20
CA ARG A 33 18.82 -13.18 -16.28
C ARG A 33 17.40 -13.18 -16.81
N LEU A 34 16.64 -14.22 -16.48
CA LEU A 34 15.20 -14.28 -16.69
C LEU A 34 14.60 -13.05 -16.01
N LYS A 35 14.11 -12.11 -16.82
CA LYS A 35 13.24 -11.03 -16.35
C LYS A 35 12.04 -11.75 -15.73
N PRO A 36 11.73 -11.57 -14.43
CA PRO A 36 10.59 -12.26 -13.85
C PRO A 36 9.35 -11.88 -14.65
N LEU A 37 8.61 -12.88 -15.15
CA LEU A 37 7.32 -12.62 -15.79
C LEU A 37 6.44 -11.96 -14.73
N SER A 38 6.16 -10.66 -14.91
CA SER A 38 5.22 -9.92 -14.07
C SER A 38 3.85 -10.57 -14.19
N SER A 39 3.25 -10.97 -13.07
CA SER A 39 1.88 -11.48 -13.04
C SER A 39 0.89 -10.36 -13.44
N PRO A 40 -0.29 -10.70 -14.00
CA PRO A 40 -1.30 -9.69 -14.33
C PRO A 40 -1.64 -8.76 -13.15
N PHE A 41 -1.66 -9.30 -11.93
CA PHE A 41 -1.88 -8.51 -10.72
C PHE A 41 -0.74 -7.51 -10.47
N SER A 42 0.52 -7.93 -10.60
CA SER A 42 1.65 -7.00 -10.43
C SER A 42 1.64 -5.85 -11.45
N THR A 43 1.33 -6.13 -12.73
CA THR A 43 1.18 -5.09 -13.75
C THR A 43 0.01 -4.14 -13.48
N ALA A 44 -1.11 -4.67 -12.95
CA ALA A 44 -2.24 -3.85 -12.53
C ALA A 44 -1.87 -2.91 -11.38
N LEU A 45 -1.09 -3.38 -10.40
CA LEU A 45 -0.61 -2.53 -9.30
C LEU A 45 0.38 -1.46 -9.77
N GLU A 46 1.27 -1.77 -10.72
CA GLU A 46 2.14 -0.76 -11.35
C GLU A 46 1.32 0.31 -12.08
N THR A 47 0.27 -0.09 -12.78
CA THR A 47 -0.65 0.85 -13.46
C THR A 47 -1.39 1.72 -12.44
N LEU A 48 -1.88 1.12 -11.36
CA LEU A 48 -2.57 1.83 -10.30
C LEU A 48 -1.66 2.87 -9.64
N GLN A 49 -0.40 2.55 -9.33
CA GLN A 49 0.56 3.53 -8.80
C GLN A 49 0.74 4.76 -9.71
N LYS A 50 0.79 4.54 -11.03
CA LYS A 50 0.85 5.64 -12.00
C LYS A 50 -0.42 6.49 -11.98
N GLN A 51 -1.59 5.87 -11.93
CA GLN A 51 -2.87 6.59 -11.83
C GLN A 51 -3.00 7.39 -10.53
N LEU A 52 -2.47 6.85 -9.42
CA LEU A 52 -2.43 7.53 -8.12
C LEU A 52 -1.42 8.69 -8.08
N GLY A 53 -0.45 8.73 -9.00
CA GLY A 53 0.69 9.64 -8.90
C GLY A 53 1.57 9.33 -7.68
N TYR A 54 1.51 8.11 -7.13
CA TYR A 54 2.21 7.69 -5.93
C TYR A 54 2.89 6.34 -6.13
N THR A 55 4.20 6.28 -5.88
CA THR A 55 4.98 5.03 -5.91
C THR A 55 5.22 4.55 -4.49
N PHE A 56 4.71 3.37 -4.15
CA PHE A 56 4.87 2.76 -2.84
C PHE A 56 6.33 2.35 -2.60
N LYS A 57 6.85 2.67 -1.42
CA LYS A 57 8.13 2.15 -0.93
C LYS A 57 8.01 0.65 -0.62
N SER A 58 6.89 0.27 -0.01
CA SER A 58 6.50 -1.12 0.20
C SER A 58 5.27 -1.49 -0.64
N ILE A 59 5.50 -2.16 -1.76
CA ILE A 59 4.43 -2.61 -2.66
C ILE A 59 3.45 -3.58 -1.98
N ASP A 60 3.86 -4.24 -0.89
CA ASP A 60 3.00 -5.15 -0.13
C ASP A 60 1.85 -4.43 0.57
N LEU A 61 2.02 -3.16 0.92
CA LEU A 61 0.94 -2.33 1.44
C LEU A 61 -0.15 -2.12 0.39
N LEU A 62 0.22 -1.84 -0.86
CA LEU A 62 -0.74 -1.72 -1.96
C LEU A 62 -1.38 -3.06 -2.31
N ARG A 63 -0.61 -4.16 -2.30
CA ARG A 63 -1.17 -5.52 -2.47
C ARG A 63 -2.24 -5.81 -1.43
N ARG A 64 -1.97 -5.50 -0.16
CA ARG A 64 -2.90 -5.68 0.93
C ARG A 64 -4.12 -4.77 0.79
N ALA A 65 -3.94 -3.50 0.41
CA ALA A 65 -5.05 -2.59 0.13
C ALA A 65 -6.00 -3.12 -0.97
N MET A 66 -5.44 -3.79 -1.98
CA MET A 66 -6.18 -4.44 -3.07
C MET A 66 -6.59 -5.89 -2.78
N THR A 67 -6.64 -6.30 -1.51
CA THR A 67 -7.09 -7.64 -1.10
C THR A 67 -8.27 -7.54 -0.15
N HIS A 68 -9.45 -7.97 -0.59
CA HIS A 68 -10.66 -7.99 0.22
C HIS A 68 -10.64 -9.11 1.27
N ALA A 69 -11.36 -8.94 2.38
CA ALA A 69 -11.43 -9.92 3.46
C ALA A 69 -12.00 -11.29 3.04
N SER A 70 -12.78 -11.34 1.96
CA SER A 70 -13.23 -12.62 1.41
C SER A 70 -12.14 -13.40 0.68
N PHE A 71 -11.02 -12.75 0.33
CA PHE A 71 -9.90 -13.36 -0.39
C PHE A 71 -8.81 -13.90 0.57
N SER A 72 -8.52 -13.19 1.66
CA SER A 72 -7.43 -13.53 2.60
C SER A 72 -7.69 -12.91 3.98
N GLU A 73 -7.11 -13.51 5.02
CA GLU A 73 -7.02 -12.89 6.36
C GLU A 73 -6.09 -11.67 6.37
N GLU A 74 -5.07 -11.67 5.51
CA GLU A 74 -4.24 -10.50 5.23
C GLU A 74 -4.94 -9.59 4.20
N ASN A 75 -5.87 -8.78 4.70
CA ASN A 75 -6.74 -7.96 3.87
C ASN A 75 -6.73 -6.47 4.22
N ASN A 76 -7.54 -5.74 3.44
CA ASN A 76 -7.63 -4.30 3.43
C ASN A 76 -8.54 -3.69 4.51
N LYS A 77 -9.21 -4.49 5.36
CA LYS A 77 -10.25 -3.95 6.27
C LYS A 77 -9.70 -2.92 7.25
N ALA A 78 -8.56 -3.21 7.88
CA ALA A 78 -7.89 -2.27 8.78
C ALA A 78 -7.41 -1.00 8.03
N PHE A 79 -6.92 -1.16 6.81
CA PHE A 79 -6.45 -0.04 5.99
C PHE A 79 -7.62 0.84 5.55
N ALA A 80 -8.78 0.24 5.24
CA ALA A 80 -9.99 0.97 4.86
C ALA A 80 -10.53 1.82 6.03
N ILE A 81 -10.42 1.34 7.27
CA ILE A 81 -10.78 2.11 8.46
C ILE A 81 -9.86 3.33 8.61
N LEU A 82 -8.53 3.11 8.60
CA LEU A 82 -7.57 4.21 8.68
C LEU A 82 -7.75 5.22 7.54
N GLY A 83 -7.91 4.71 6.32
CA GLY A 83 -8.09 5.53 5.12
C GLY A 83 -9.36 6.38 5.16
N ALA A 84 -10.45 5.88 5.74
CA ALA A 84 -11.66 6.69 5.96
C ALA A 84 -11.35 7.91 6.85
N SER A 85 -10.69 7.70 7.99
CA SER A 85 -10.30 8.79 8.90
C SER A 85 -9.33 9.77 8.25
N VAL A 86 -8.38 9.29 7.44
CA VAL A 86 -7.45 10.14 6.68
C VAL A 86 -8.21 11.05 5.69
N ILE A 87 -9.16 10.49 4.94
CA ILE A 87 -9.98 11.26 3.99
C ILE A 87 -10.81 12.31 4.72
N GLU A 88 -11.53 11.92 5.78
CA GLU A 88 -12.36 12.85 6.58
C GLU A 88 -11.52 13.97 7.19
N THR A 89 -10.35 13.65 7.73
CA THR A 89 -9.41 14.62 8.29
C THR A 89 -8.92 15.57 7.22
N SER A 90 -8.50 15.05 6.07
CA SER A 90 -7.98 15.88 4.96
C SER A 90 -9.05 16.82 4.40
N VAL A 91 -10.29 16.36 4.27
CA VAL A 91 -11.43 17.18 3.85
C VAL A 91 -11.77 18.23 4.87
N SER A 92 -11.87 17.86 6.15
CA SER A 92 -12.14 18.81 7.23
C SER A 92 -11.07 19.89 7.31
N PHE A 93 -9.81 19.49 7.25
CA PHE A 93 -8.67 20.41 7.26
C PHE A 93 -8.73 21.37 6.07
N HIS A 94 -9.02 20.86 4.86
CA HIS A 94 -9.12 21.70 3.67
C HIS A 94 -10.25 22.73 3.76
N LEU A 95 -11.43 22.32 4.24
CA LEU A 95 -12.59 23.20 4.37
C LEU A 95 -12.34 24.29 5.42
N LEU A 96 -11.87 23.90 6.62
CA LEU A 96 -11.60 24.85 7.71
C LEU A 96 -10.40 25.76 7.44
N SER A 97 -9.43 25.32 6.64
CA SER A 97 -8.31 26.16 6.21
C SER A 97 -8.75 27.28 5.25
N ARG A 98 -9.89 27.11 4.57
CA ARG A 98 -10.47 28.14 3.68
C ARG A 98 -11.45 29.03 4.42
N ASP A 99 -12.23 28.46 5.33
CA ASP A 99 -13.22 29.16 6.14
C ASP A 99 -13.24 28.57 7.56
N VAL A 100 -12.57 29.26 8.49
CA VAL A 100 -12.47 28.83 9.89
C VAL A 100 -13.80 28.99 10.64
N ASP A 101 -14.71 29.84 10.13
CA ASP A 101 -16.02 30.10 10.72
C ASP A 101 -17.11 29.14 10.18
N LEU A 102 -16.72 28.16 9.34
CA LEU A 102 -17.62 27.13 8.81
C LEU A 102 -18.34 26.41 9.95
N SER A 103 -19.67 26.46 9.93
CA SER A 103 -20.46 25.82 10.97
C SER A 103 -20.25 24.29 11.02
N SER A 104 -20.27 23.72 12.23
CA SER A 104 -20.16 22.27 12.42
C SER A 104 -21.24 21.48 11.67
N LYS A 105 -22.45 22.04 11.55
CA LYS A 105 -23.55 21.45 10.77
C LYS A 105 -23.17 21.31 9.29
N GLU A 106 -22.63 22.38 8.70
CA GLU A 106 -22.23 22.37 7.30
C GLU A 106 -21.02 21.46 7.07
N LEU A 107 -20.01 21.52 7.95
CA LEU A 107 -18.86 20.60 7.89
C LEU A 107 -19.32 19.13 7.90
N ASN A 108 -20.19 18.76 8.85
CA ASN A 108 -20.73 17.40 8.92
C ASN A 108 -21.54 17.01 7.67
N ARG A 109 -22.30 17.95 7.08
CA ARG A 109 -23.00 17.71 5.82
C ARG A 109 -22.01 17.37 4.70
N ARG A 110 -20.96 18.18 4.52
CA ARG A 110 -19.91 17.94 3.51
C ARG A 110 -19.20 16.62 3.73
N LEU A 111 -18.86 16.30 4.97
CA LEU A 111 -18.23 15.02 5.33
C LEU A 111 -19.14 13.83 5.04
N SER A 112 -20.45 13.95 5.30
CA SER A 112 -21.39 12.87 4.97
C SER A 112 -21.50 12.60 3.46
N GLN A 113 -21.30 13.62 2.63
CA GLN A 113 -21.32 13.49 1.17
C GLN A 113 -20.07 12.77 0.65
N ILE A 114 -18.88 13.15 1.11
CA ILE A 114 -17.61 12.53 0.67
C ILE A 114 -17.40 11.12 1.26
N THR A 115 -17.99 10.83 2.41
CA THR A 115 -17.91 9.50 3.05
C THR A 115 -19.02 8.56 2.57
N ASN A 116 -19.94 9.03 1.73
CA ASN A 116 -20.99 8.20 1.19
C ASN A 116 -20.41 7.08 0.31
N VAL A 117 -20.85 5.85 0.56
CA VAL A 117 -20.37 4.66 -0.16
C VAL A 117 -20.74 4.73 -1.63
N ASP A 118 -22.02 4.91 -1.92
CA ASP A 118 -22.55 4.76 -3.27
C ASP A 118 -22.30 5.99 -4.14
N SER A 119 -22.34 7.19 -3.56
CA SER A 119 -22.25 8.45 -4.32
C SER A 119 -20.86 9.06 -4.36
N SER A 120 -19.89 8.58 -3.57
CA SER A 120 -18.52 9.11 -3.56
C SER A 120 -17.47 8.01 -3.74
N CYS A 121 -17.04 7.33 -2.68
CA CYS A 121 -15.86 6.45 -2.76
C CYS A 121 -16.03 5.26 -3.72
N ALA A 122 -17.25 4.71 -3.91
CA ALA A 122 -17.47 3.67 -4.92
C ALA A 122 -17.41 4.22 -6.34
N VAL A 123 -17.88 5.45 -6.58
CA VAL A 123 -17.80 6.13 -7.87
C VAL A 123 -16.34 6.40 -8.22
N ASP A 124 -15.58 7.00 -7.29
CA ASP A 124 -14.16 7.30 -7.50
C ASP A 124 -13.31 6.04 -7.65
N GLY A 125 -13.57 5.02 -6.82
CA GLY A 125 -12.92 3.72 -6.96
C GLY A 125 -13.28 3.02 -8.28
N THR A 126 -14.50 3.17 -8.78
CA THR A 126 -14.91 2.61 -10.08
C THR A 126 -14.23 3.34 -11.24
N ARG A 127 -14.14 4.68 -11.16
CA ARG A 127 -13.41 5.53 -12.12
C ARG A 127 -11.93 5.18 -12.20
N LEU A 128 -11.32 4.81 -11.07
CA LEU A 128 -9.95 4.27 -11.00
C LEU A 128 -9.83 2.81 -11.46
N GLY A 129 -10.95 2.13 -11.77
CA GLY A 129 -10.95 0.74 -12.22
C GLY A 129 -10.68 -0.27 -11.09
N LEU A 130 -10.87 0.09 -9.82
CA LEU A 130 -10.50 -0.76 -8.68
C LEU A 130 -11.25 -2.09 -8.65
N HIS A 131 -12.48 -2.15 -9.16
CA HIS A 131 -13.27 -3.39 -9.31
C HIS A 131 -12.58 -4.47 -10.17
N LYS A 132 -11.60 -4.07 -11.02
CA LYS A 132 -10.79 -4.97 -11.85
C LYS A 132 -9.48 -5.39 -11.18
N VAL A 133 -9.07 -4.68 -10.13
CA VAL A 133 -7.78 -4.88 -9.45
C VAL A 133 -7.95 -5.60 -8.12
N VAL A 134 -9.03 -5.28 -7.38
CA VAL A 134 -9.28 -5.85 -6.06
C VAL A 134 -9.48 -7.37 -6.16
N ARG A 135 -8.70 -8.10 -5.35
CA ARG A 135 -8.82 -9.55 -5.22
C ARG A 135 -9.96 -9.88 -4.28
N VAL A 136 -10.86 -10.73 -4.74
CA VAL A 136 -12.03 -11.22 -4.01
C VAL A 136 -12.17 -12.73 -4.22
N SER A 137 -12.84 -13.44 -3.30
CA SER A 137 -13.17 -14.85 -3.56
C SER A 137 -14.23 -14.99 -4.66
N PRO A 138 -14.36 -16.18 -5.29
CA PRO A 138 -15.31 -16.40 -6.39
C PRO A 138 -16.77 -16.07 -6.08
N LYS A 139 -17.17 -16.07 -4.80
CA LYS A 139 -18.55 -15.77 -4.36
C LYS A 139 -18.79 -14.29 -4.06
N THR A 140 -17.76 -13.46 -4.10
CA THR A 140 -17.85 -12.04 -3.79
C THR A 140 -17.82 -11.22 -5.07
N ASN A 141 -18.77 -10.30 -5.24
CA ASN A 141 -18.79 -9.39 -6.37
C ASN A 141 -17.76 -8.27 -6.17
N SER A 142 -16.70 -8.22 -6.98
CA SER A 142 -15.67 -7.17 -6.91
C SER A 142 -16.18 -5.77 -7.29
N SER A 143 -17.29 -5.69 -8.03
CA SER A 143 -17.93 -4.44 -8.41
C SER A 143 -18.97 -3.95 -7.40
N ALA A 144 -19.19 -4.67 -6.30
CA ALA A 144 -20.11 -4.21 -5.26
C ALA A 144 -19.59 -2.89 -4.65
N PRO A 145 -20.46 -1.86 -4.46
CA PRO A 145 -20.03 -0.54 -3.97
C PRO A 145 -19.19 -0.59 -2.69
N ALA A 146 -19.58 -1.43 -1.73
CA ALA A 146 -18.83 -1.60 -0.48
C ALA A 146 -17.42 -2.18 -0.68
N VAL A 147 -17.22 -3.10 -1.65
CA VAL A 147 -15.90 -3.67 -1.96
C VAL A 147 -15.01 -2.62 -2.62
N VAL A 148 -15.56 -1.90 -3.60
CA VAL A 148 -14.83 -0.85 -4.33
C VAL A 148 -14.47 0.30 -3.39
N CYS A 149 -15.42 0.80 -2.62
CA CYS A 149 -15.18 1.86 -1.64
C CYS A 149 -14.19 1.42 -0.56
N GLY A 150 -14.27 0.17 -0.08
CA GLY A 150 -13.32 -0.39 0.87
C GLY A 150 -11.89 -0.40 0.32
N ALA A 151 -11.71 -0.86 -0.92
CA ALA A 151 -10.42 -0.84 -1.61
C ALA A 151 -9.91 0.59 -1.83
N PHE A 152 -10.78 1.52 -2.23
CA PHE A 152 -10.45 2.92 -2.42
C PHE A 152 -9.93 3.57 -1.14
N ARG A 153 -10.66 3.43 -0.02
CA ARG A 153 -10.22 3.92 1.29
C ARG A 153 -8.90 3.27 1.71
N ALA A 154 -8.77 1.96 1.49
CA ALA A 154 -7.57 1.23 1.87
C ALA A 154 -6.29 1.70 1.17
N ILE A 155 -6.39 2.27 -0.04
CA ILE A 155 -5.24 2.89 -0.72
C ILE A 155 -4.67 4.02 0.16
N PHE A 156 -5.52 4.94 0.63
CA PHE A 156 -5.06 6.08 1.42
C PHE A 156 -4.57 5.66 2.81
N GLY A 157 -5.18 4.64 3.41
CA GLY A 157 -4.64 4.02 4.62
C GLY A 157 -3.25 3.42 4.39
N ALA A 158 -3.04 2.75 3.26
CA ALA A 158 -1.75 2.19 2.88
C ALA A 158 -0.69 3.28 2.62
N VAL A 159 -1.05 4.37 1.93
CA VAL A 159 -0.14 5.51 1.69
C VAL A 159 0.26 6.17 3.02
N ALA A 160 -0.68 6.35 3.95
CA ALA A 160 -0.38 6.92 5.27
C ALA A 160 0.63 6.06 6.04
N ILE A 161 0.52 4.73 5.96
CA ILE A 161 1.48 3.81 6.58
C ILE A 161 2.84 3.83 5.86
N ASP A 162 2.84 3.85 4.52
CA ASP A 162 4.06 3.82 3.71
C ASP A 162 4.90 5.11 3.84
N THR A 163 4.23 6.24 4.08
CA THR A 163 4.86 7.54 4.31
C THR A 163 5.15 7.81 5.79
N GLY A 164 4.36 7.22 6.69
CA GLY A 164 4.32 7.57 8.11
C GLY A 164 3.57 8.89 8.38
N LYS A 165 2.84 9.43 7.39
CA LYS A 165 2.18 10.75 7.45
C LYS A 165 0.79 10.71 6.83
N SER A 166 -0.24 11.05 7.61
CA SER A 166 -1.62 11.17 7.10
C SER A 166 -1.77 12.23 6.01
N ASP A 167 -1.01 13.32 6.12
CA ASP A 167 -1.14 14.48 5.23
C ASP A 167 -0.66 14.15 3.81
N ASP A 168 0.39 13.33 3.68
CA ASP A 168 0.87 12.85 2.38
C ASP A 168 -0.23 12.02 1.67
N ALA A 169 -0.95 11.17 2.42
CA ALA A 169 -2.09 10.43 1.88
C ALA A 169 -3.26 11.35 1.51
N GLY A 170 -3.52 12.39 2.29
CA GLY A 170 -4.47 13.45 1.95
C GLY A 170 -4.12 14.17 0.65
N ASN A 171 -2.83 14.46 0.42
CA ASN A 171 -2.37 15.08 -0.83
C ASN A 171 -2.59 14.16 -2.04
N VAL A 172 -2.31 12.85 -1.89
CA VAL A 172 -2.63 11.86 -2.94
C VAL A 172 -4.14 11.81 -3.21
N PHE A 173 -4.96 11.86 -2.17
CA PHE A 173 -6.43 11.95 -2.30
C PHE A 173 -6.82 13.19 -3.10
N TRP A 174 -6.33 14.37 -2.74
CA TRP A 174 -6.67 15.60 -3.44
C TRP A 174 -6.16 15.64 -4.88
N ASN A 175 -5.02 15.03 -5.21
CA ASN A 175 -4.55 14.96 -6.60
C ASN A 175 -5.51 14.16 -7.51
N LEU A 176 -6.18 13.15 -6.97
CA LEU A 176 -7.17 12.35 -7.69
C LEU A 176 -8.53 13.04 -7.86
N HIS A 177 -8.84 14.00 -6.99
CA HIS A 177 -10.09 14.76 -6.97
C HIS A 177 -9.95 16.15 -7.59
N GLY A 178 -8.76 16.75 -7.57
CA GLY A 178 -8.46 18.10 -8.04
C GLY A 178 -8.16 18.20 -9.54
N GLY A 179 -7.99 17.08 -10.24
CA GLY A 179 -7.69 17.02 -11.68
C GLY A 179 -8.91 17.07 -12.61
N GLY A 180 -10.15 17.12 -12.09
CA GLY A 180 -11.37 17.22 -12.90
C GLY A 180 -12.55 17.78 -12.12
N ASP A 181 -13.07 18.92 -12.58
CA ASP A 181 -14.41 19.50 -12.31
C ASP A 181 -15.06 19.23 -10.95
N LEU A 182 -14.38 19.59 -9.86
CA LEU A 182 -14.97 19.64 -8.51
C LEU A 182 -15.24 21.05 -8.00
N GLY A 183 -15.36 22.01 -8.93
CA GLY A 183 -16.01 23.29 -8.70
C GLY A 183 -17.53 23.17 -8.48
N VAL A 184 -18.13 21.97 -8.52
CA VAL A 184 -19.60 21.80 -8.43
C VAL A 184 -20.04 20.98 -7.20
N ALA A 185 -19.32 19.95 -6.76
CA ALA A 185 -19.77 19.14 -5.61
C ALA A 185 -19.34 19.67 -4.24
N VAL A 186 -18.32 20.53 -4.18
CA VAL A 186 -17.95 21.28 -2.95
C VAL A 186 -18.56 22.69 -2.95
N ALA A 187 -19.01 23.18 -4.11
CA ALA A 187 -19.63 24.51 -4.26
C ALA A 187 -21.17 24.54 -4.14
N LEU A 188 -21.83 23.41 -3.82
CA LEU A 188 -23.27 23.32 -3.54
C LEU A 188 -23.55 22.59 -2.24
#